data_AF-A0A524NQZ7-F1
#
_entry.id   AF-A0A524NQZ7-F1
#
_cell.length_a   1.000
_cell.length_b   1.000
_cell.length_c   1.000
_cell.angle_alpha   90.00
_cell.angle_beta   90.00
_cell.angle_gamma   90.00
#
_symmetry.space_group_name_H-M   'P 1'
#
loop_
_entity.id
_entity.type
_entity.pdbx_description
1 polymer ?
#
loop_
_entity_poly.entity_id
_entity_poly.type
_entity_poly.pdbx_seq_one_letter_code
_entity_poly.pdbx_strand_id
1 'polypeptide(L)'
;MAKKKSSTPVSSETATPEQIEKFAEKIVSDWGCVVPGERINEYDSNRQSISTGSTKLDWALTKSLVEGTINDIHALEGVGKTTLALEIAASATLMGKPVYYFDLERKLVDSQINMISRLRKDLFFRIRPGNGEDAVNKVLECVMDIPGCVVIFDSLTQMLPEVEDVGGAEDQQMGLVARLSAKMIRKILSPV
;
A
#
# COMPACT_ATOMS: atom_id res chain seq x y z
N MET A 1 -39.77 18.41 49.90
CA MET A 1 -38.70 19.38 49.58
C MET A 1 -37.47 18.62 49.09
N ALA A 2 -37.23 18.61 47.78
CA ALA A 2 -36.01 18.07 47.18
C ALA A 2 -35.44 19.15 46.26
N LYS A 3 -34.24 19.65 46.57
CA LYS A 3 -33.54 20.69 45.82
C LYS A 3 -33.12 20.15 44.44
N LYS A 4 -33.75 20.62 43.36
CA LYS A 4 -33.18 20.53 42.00
C LYS A 4 -31.93 21.42 41.96
N LYS A 5 -30.74 20.82 41.81
CA LYS A 5 -29.53 21.54 41.39
C LYS A 5 -29.71 21.92 39.91
N SER A 6 -29.72 23.23 39.64
CA SER A 6 -29.67 23.78 38.29
C SER A 6 -28.32 23.46 37.64
N SER A 7 -28.34 22.71 36.54
CA SER A 7 -27.19 22.58 35.64
C SER A 7 -27.06 23.89 34.85
N THR A 8 -25.99 24.63 35.08
CA THR A 8 -25.59 25.81 34.29
C THR A 8 -25.41 25.41 32.83
N PRO A 9 -25.93 26.16 31.84
CA PRO A 9 -25.70 25.82 30.44
C PRO A 9 -24.25 26.16 30.10
N VAL A 10 -23.48 25.16 29.66
CA VAL A 10 -22.18 25.38 29.03
C VAL A 10 -22.46 26.08 27.70
N SER A 11 -22.15 27.36 27.60
CA SER A 11 -22.20 28.09 26.33
C SER A 11 -21.20 27.46 25.38
N SER A 12 -21.70 26.76 24.36
CA SER A 12 -20.87 26.26 23.26
C SER A 12 -20.44 27.45 22.41
N GLU A 13 -19.36 28.13 22.81
CA GLU A 13 -18.69 29.10 21.95
C GLU A 13 -18.17 28.37 20.71
N THR A 14 -18.88 28.55 19.61
CA THR A 14 -18.45 28.06 18.29
C THR A 14 -17.26 28.88 17.81
N ALA A 15 -16.19 28.20 17.39
CA ALA A 15 -15.00 28.85 16.86
C ALA A 15 -15.34 29.71 15.64
N THR A 16 -14.71 30.88 15.55
CA THR A 16 -14.84 31.77 14.40
C THR A 16 -14.08 31.20 13.18
N PRO A 17 -14.50 31.54 11.94
CA PRO A 17 -13.81 31.10 10.73
C PRO A 17 -12.30 31.39 10.73
N GLU A 18 -11.90 32.57 11.21
CA GLU A 18 -10.49 32.98 11.32
C GLU A 18 -9.68 32.11 12.29
N GLN A 19 -10.29 31.67 13.39
CA GLN A 19 -9.64 30.75 14.34
C GLN A 19 -9.44 29.36 13.72
N ILE A 20 -10.41 28.90 12.93
CA ILE A 20 -10.35 27.60 12.23
C ILE A 20 -9.25 27.63 11.17
N GLU A 21 -9.20 28.69 10.35
CA GLU A 21 -8.21 28.85 9.29
C GLU A 21 -6.78 28.95 9.84
N LYS A 22 -6.58 29.79 10.86
CA LYS A 22 -5.27 29.94 11.52
C LYS A 22 -4.78 28.66 12.18
N PHE A 23 -5.70 27.85 12.75
CA PHE A 23 -5.36 26.55 13.30
C PHE A 23 -5.03 25.54 12.20
N ALA A 24 -5.78 25.55 11.09
CA ALA A 24 -5.48 24.72 9.92
C ALA A 24 -4.10 25.06 9.34
N GLU A 25 -3.77 26.34 9.15
CA GLU A 25 -2.45 26.80 8.70
C GLU A 25 -1.33 26.35 9.63
N LYS A 26 -1.54 26.43 10.94
CA LYS A 26 -0.57 25.95 11.93
C LYS A 26 -0.31 24.45 11.76
N ILE A 27 -1.36 23.63 11.58
CA ILE A 27 -1.18 22.19 11.36
C ILE A 27 -0.52 21.91 10.01
N VAL A 28 -0.81 22.68 8.95
CA VAL A 28 -0.06 22.58 7.67
C VAL A 28 1.42 22.83 7.91
N SER A 29 1.78 23.89 8.66
CA SER A 29 3.16 24.20 8.97
C SER A 29 3.84 23.12 9.81
N ASP A 30 3.14 22.60 10.82
CA ASP A 30 3.70 21.63 11.76
C ASP A 30 3.84 20.23 11.11
N TRP A 31 2.84 19.79 10.33
CA TRP A 31 2.68 18.39 9.90
C TRP A 31 2.72 18.22 8.36
N GLY A 32 2.69 19.29 7.59
CA GLY A 32 2.83 19.27 6.13
C GLY A 32 1.62 18.74 5.35
N CYS A 33 0.52 18.34 6.00
CA CYS A 33 -0.55 17.56 5.35
C CYS A 33 -1.98 17.85 5.85
N VAL A 34 -2.34 19.13 6.03
CA VAL A 34 -3.77 19.51 6.03
C VAL A 34 -4.16 19.97 4.65
N VAL A 35 -5.15 19.29 4.06
CA VAL A 35 -5.82 19.76 2.86
C VAL A 35 -7.10 20.45 3.33
N PRO A 36 -7.19 21.79 3.25
CA PRO A 36 -8.44 22.50 3.53
C PRO A 36 -9.55 21.95 2.63
N GLY A 37 -10.78 21.87 3.14
CA GLY A 37 -11.92 21.27 2.44
C GLY A 37 -12.15 21.83 1.03
N GLU A 38 -11.80 23.10 0.83
CA GLU A 38 -11.93 23.83 -0.43
C GLU A 38 -10.90 23.42 -1.49
N ARG A 39 -9.77 22.80 -1.09
CA ARG A 39 -8.65 22.41 -1.96
C ARG A 39 -8.56 20.90 -2.20
N ILE A 40 -9.55 20.13 -1.74
CA ILE A 40 -9.59 18.66 -1.85
C ILE A 40 -9.44 18.18 -3.30
N ASN A 41 -9.88 18.98 -4.29
CA ASN A 41 -9.86 18.57 -5.69
C ASN A 41 -8.60 19.00 -6.47
N GLU A 42 -7.73 19.85 -5.91
CA GLU A 42 -6.60 20.45 -6.67
C GLU A 42 -5.34 19.58 -6.68
N TYR A 43 -5.12 18.75 -5.65
CA TYR A 43 -3.80 18.16 -5.40
C TYR A 43 -3.54 16.81 -6.10
N ASP A 44 -4.57 16.13 -6.60
CA ASP A 44 -4.43 14.74 -7.09
C ASP A 44 -4.39 14.62 -8.63
N SER A 45 -4.63 15.69 -9.39
CA SER A 45 -4.66 15.60 -10.87
C SER A 45 -3.29 15.35 -11.51
N ASN A 46 -2.18 15.68 -10.83
CA ASN A 46 -0.83 15.61 -11.40
C ASN A 46 -0.06 14.31 -11.10
N ARG A 47 -0.60 13.39 -10.29
CA ARG A 47 0.10 12.13 -9.99
C ARG A 47 -0.13 11.08 -11.08
N GLN A 48 0.95 10.50 -11.59
CA GLN A 48 0.89 9.37 -12.52
C GLN A 48 0.19 8.17 -11.87
N SER A 49 -0.48 7.36 -12.68
CA SER A 49 -1.16 6.16 -12.23
C SER A 49 -0.99 5.00 -13.22
N ILE A 50 -1.12 3.78 -12.71
CA ILE A 50 -0.98 2.53 -13.45
C ILE A 50 -2.35 1.87 -13.52
N SER A 51 -2.84 1.62 -14.74
CA SER A 51 -4.12 0.94 -14.96
C SER A 51 -4.13 -0.45 -14.34
N THR A 52 -5.25 -0.79 -13.70
CA THR A 52 -5.50 -2.14 -13.20
C THR A 52 -5.63 -3.19 -14.31
N GLY A 53 -5.71 -2.77 -15.57
CA GLY A 53 -6.07 -3.63 -16.70
C GLY A 53 -7.58 -3.78 -16.89
N SER A 54 -8.38 -3.27 -15.95
CA SER A 54 -9.84 -3.27 -16.01
C SER A 54 -10.36 -1.84 -15.98
N THR A 55 -10.91 -1.38 -17.11
CA THR A 55 -11.51 -0.04 -17.22
C THR A 55 -12.61 0.19 -16.17
N LYS A 56 -13.38 -0.85 -15.84
CA LYS A 56 -14.43 -0.76 -14.82
C LYS A 56 -13.85 -0.54 -13.43
N LEU A 57 -12.75 -1.22 -13.10
CA LEU A 57 -12.10 -1.07 -11.80
C LEU A 57 -11.40 0.29 -11.70
N ASP A 58 -10.69 0.70 -12.75
CA ASP A 58 -10.06 2.03 -12.82
C ASP A 58 -11.08 3.16 -12.64
N TRP A 59 -12.27 3.00 -13.22
CA TRP A 59 -13.36 3.97 -13.05
C TRP A 59 -13.95 3.93 -11.64
N ALA A 60 -14.15 2.74 -11.06
CA ALA A 60 -14.66 2.58 -9.70
C ALA A 60 -13.72 3.16 -8.64
N LEU A 61 -12.41 3.06 -8.87
CA LEU A 61 -11.38 3.67 -8.01
C LEU A 61 -11.27 5.19 -8.21
N THR A 62 -12.04 5.79 -9.12
CA THR A 62 -12.01 7.20 -9.56
C THR A 62 -10.70 7.64 -10.22
N LYS A 63 -9.63 6.89 -9.99
CA LYS A 63 -8.32 6.96 -10.62
C LYS A 63 -7.68 5.56 -10.49
N SER A 64 -6.94 5.14 -11.51
CA SER A 64 -6.13 3.92 -11.42
C SER A 64 -5.09 3.99 -10.28
N LEU A 65 -4.30 2.94 -10.10
CA LEU A 65 -3.34 2.84 -8.98
C LEU A 65 -2.29 3.95 -9.05
N VAL A 66 -2.36 4.92 -8.13
CA VAL A 66 -1.47 6.08 -8.11
C VAL A 66 -0.05 5.66 -7.75
N GLU A 67 0.94 6.20 -8.45
CA GLU A 67 2.35 5.90 -8.16
C GLU A 67 2.79 6.43 -6.80
N GLY A 68 3.71 5.72 -6.15
CA GLY A 68 4.19 6.04 -4.82
C GLY A 68 3.23 5.69 -3.68
N THR A 69 2.14 4.96 -3.97
CA THR A 69 1.21 4.45 -2.95
C THR A 69 1.39 2.95 -2.73
N ILE A 70 1.04 2.50 -1.53
CA ILE A 70 0.92 1.09 -1.20
C ILE A 70 -0.56 0.71 -1.37
N ASN A 71 -0.82 -0.29 -2.19
CA ASN A 71 -2.17 -0.78 -2.48
C ASN A 71 -2.30 -2.20 -1.96
N ASP A 72 -3.34 -2.47 -1.17
CA ASP A 72 -3.65 -3.80 -0.65
C ASP A 72 -4.79 -4.44 -1.45
N ILE A 73 -4.58 -5.68 -1.91
CA ILE A 73 -5.54 -6.45 -2.68
C ILE A 73 -5.81 -7.76 -1.92
N HIS A 74 -6.93 -7.83 -1.22
CA HIS A 74 -7.33 -8.99 -0.44
C HIS A 74 -8.67 -9.59 -0.93
N ALA A 75 -8.75 -10.92 -0.86
CA ALA A 75 -9.92 -11.72 -1.23
C ALA A 75 -9.67 -13.18 -0.84
N LEU A 76 -10.67 -14.04 -0.97
CA LEU A 76 -10.51 -15.49 -0.87
C LEU A 76 -9.59 -16.05 -1.96
N GLU A 77 -9.09 -17.27 -1.77
CA GLU A 77 -8.32 -17.98 -2.79
C GLU A 77 -9.17 -18.26 -4.03
N GLY A 78 -8.56 -18.19 -5.22
CA GLY A 78 -9.26 -18.44 -6.49
C GLY A 78 -10.12 -17.30 -7.04
N VAL A 79 -10.27 -16.18 -6.32
CA VAL A 79 -11.08 -15.01 -6.77
C VAL A 79 -10.37 -14.18 -7.85
N GLY A 80 -9.08 -14.43 -8.11
CA GLY A 80 -8.32 -13.76 -9.18
C GLY A 80 -7.35 -12.68 -8.72
N LYS A 81 -6.94 -12.66 -7.44
CA LYS A 81 -5.92 -11.72 -6.91
C LYS A 81 -4.64 -11.72 -7.74
N THR A 82 -4.05 -12.90 -7.95
CA THR A 82 -2.84 -13.11 -8.75
C THR A 82 -3.06 -12.68 -10.20
N THR A 83 -4.22 -12.98 -10.79
CA THR A 83 -4.56 -12.53 -12.15
C THR A 83 -4.59 -11.01 -12.24
N LEU A 84 -5.26 -10.33 -11.30
CA LEU A 84 -5.29 -8.87 -11.24
C LEU A 84 -3.89 -8.29 -11.07
N ALA A 85 -3.06 -8.89 -10.21
CA ALA A 85 -1.67 -8.48 -10.01
C ALA A 85 -0.84 -8.60 -11.31
N LEU A 86 -1.02 -9.69 -12.08
CA LEU A 86 -0.35 -9.85 -13.37
C LEU A 86 -0.89 -8.86 -14.43
N GLU A 87 -2.17 -8.51 -14.42
CA GLU A 87 -2.73 -7.47 -15.30
C GLU A 87 -2.20 -6.07 -14.96
N ILE A 88 -2.03 -5.75 -13.67
CA ILE A 88 -1.35 -4.54 -13.21
C ILE A 88 0.11 -4.54 -13.66
N ALA A 89 0.82 -5.67 -13.48
CA ALA A 89 2.20 -5.83 -13.94
C ALA A 89 2.30 -5.57 -15.45
N ALA A 90 1.37 -6.12 -16.23
CA ALA A 90 1.38 -5.92 -17.66
C ALA A 90 1.15 -4.45 -18.04
N SER A 91 0.20 -3.77 -17.40
CA SER A 91 0.00 -2.32 -17.56
C SER A 91 1.26 -1.51 -17.22
N ALA A 92 1.95 -1.84 -16.11
CA ALA A 92 3.18 -1.17 -15.71
C ALA A 92 4.32 -1.37 -16.73
N THR A 93 4.54 -2.62 -17.16
CA THR A 93 5.60 -2.93 -18.12
C THR A 93 5.36 -2.31 -19.49
N LEU A 94 4.10 -2.17 -19.93
CA LEU A 94 3.74 -1.43 -21.14
C LEU A 94 4.09 0.06 -21.06
N MET A 95 4.05 0.64 -19.85
CA MET A 95 4.53 2.00 -19.57
C MET A 95 6.06 2.09 -19.45
N GLY A 96 6.78 0.98 -19.68
CA GLY A 96 8.24 0.92 -19.55
C GLY A 96 8.75 0.80 -18.11
N LYS A 97 7.87 0.52 -17.15
CA LYS A 97 8.24 0.38 -15.73
C LYS A 97 8.64 -1.07 -15.43
N PRO A 98 9.80 -1.32 -14.79
CA PRO A 98 10.17 -2.66 -14.38
C PRO A 98 9.26 -3.16 -13.25
N VAL A 99 8.87 -4.43 -13.31
CA VAL A 99 8.04 -5.09 -12.30
C VAL A 99 8.87 -6.16 -11.58
N TYR A 100 8.93 -6.06 -10.26
CA TYR A 100 9.51 -7.06 -9.38
C TYR A 100 8.38 -7.78 -8.64
N TYR A 101 8.15 -9.04 -9.01
CA TYR A 101 7.10 -9.87 -8.46
C TYR A 101 7.69 -10.84 -7.44
N PHE A 102 7.42 -10.61 -6.17
CA PHE A 102 7.81 -11.48 -5.06
C PHE A 102 6.77 -12.57 -4.85
N ASP A 103 7.09 -13.80 -5.28
CA ASP A 103 6.26 -15.02 -5.20
C ASP A 103 6.62 -15.78 -3.92
N LEU A 104 6.14 -15.29 -2.77
CA LEU A 104 6.29 -15.96 -1.47
C LEU A 104 5.39 -17.19 -1.36
N GLU A 105 4.21 -17.19 -2.00
CA GLU A 105 3.33 -18.37 -2.01
C GLU A 105 3.91 -19.53 -2.82
N ARG A 106 4.91 -19.27 -3.68
CA ARG A 106 5.50 -20.24 -4.62
C ARG A 106 4.46 -20.91 -5.53
N LYS A 107 3.35 -20.21 -5.79
CA LYS A 107 2.22 -20.70 -6.60
C LYS A 107 2.21 -20.13 -8.01
N LEU A 108 2.94 -19.05 -8.27
CA LEU A 108 2.94 -18.43 -9.59
C LEU A 108 3.68 -19.32 -10.61
N VAL A 109 2.93 -19.84 -11.58
CA VAL A 109 3.44 -20.69 -12.66
C VAL A 109 3.52 -19.96 -14.01
N ASP A 110 4.43 -20.42 -14.86
CA ASP A 110 4.72 -19.77 -16.14
C ASP A 110 3.51 -19.73 -17.09
N SER A 111 2.59 -20.70 -16.99
CA SER A 111 1.35 -20.71 -17.77
C SER A 111 0.44 -19.52 -17.44
N GLN A 112 0.32 -19.13 -16.17
CA GLN A 112 -0.46 -17.96 -15.76
C GLN A 112 0.17 -16.66 -16.27
N ILE A 113 1.49 -16.55 -16.21
CA ILE A 113 2.25 -15.41 -16.75
C ILE A 113 2.03 -15.31 -18.27
N ASN A 114 2.12 -16.44 -18.97
CA ASN A 114 1.97 -16.51 -20.42
C ASN A 114 0.54 -16.23 -20.91
N MET A 115 -0.49 -16.40 -20.07
CA MET A 115 -1.87 -16.03 -20.40
C MET A 115 -2.03 -14.52 -20.59
N ILE A 116 -1.21 -13.71 -19.93
CA ILE A 116 -1.23 -12.25 -20.07
C ILE A 116 -0.32 -11.83 -21.22
N SER A 117 -0.81 -11.95 -22.45
CA SER A 117 -0.02 -11.76 -23.68
C SER A 117 0.62 -10.38 -23.81
N ARG A 118 0.04 -9.36 -23.17
CA ARG A 118 0.51 -7.97 -23.17
C ARG A 118 1.63 -7.69 -22.15
N LEU A 119 1.96 -8.66 -21.28
CA LEU A 119 3.04 -8.53 -20.31
C LEU A 119 4.40 -8.56 -20.99
N ARG A 120 5.19 -7.50 -20.82
CA ARG A 120 6.56 -7.45 -21.35
C ARG A 120 7.53 -8.21 -20.44
N LYS A 121 7.92 -9.40 -20.89
CA LYS A 121 8.78 -10.33 -20.13
C LYS A 121 10.19 -9.79 -19.85
N ASP A 122 10.68 -8.88 -20.69
CA ASP A 122 11.99 -8.23 -20.51
C ASP A 122 12.03 -7.23 -19.33
N LEU A 123 10.86 -6.81 -18.85
CA LEU A 123 10.69 -5.91 -17.71
C LEU A 123 10.03 -6.58 -16.50
N PHE A 124 9.80 -7.90 -16.55
CA PHE A 124 9.14 -8.64 -15.48
C PHE A 124 10.11 -9.62 -14.81
N PHE A 125 10.32 -9.45 -13.50
CA PHE A 125 11.23 -10.25 -12.71
C PHE A 125 10.48 -10.98 -11.60
N ARG A 126 10.41 -12.32 -11.68
CA ARG A 126 9.86 -13.18 -10.60
C ARG A 126 10.96 -13.49 -9.59
N ILE A 127 10.73 -13.16 -8.33
CA ILE A 127 11.65 -13.37 -7.20
C ILE A 127 11.00 -14.33 -6.21
N ARG A 128 11.74 -15.35 -5.76
CA ARG A 128 11.32 -16.27 -4.70
C ARG A 128 12.26 -16.11 -3.51
N PRO A 129 11.88 -15.34 -2.48
CA PRO A 129 12.73 -15.15 -1.31
C PRO A 129 12.83 -16.44 -0.49
N GLY A 130 13.90 -16.53 0.31
CA GLY A 130 14.12 -17.64 1.25
C GLY A 130 13.16 -17.58 2.42
N ASN A 131 13.14 -16.43 3.10
CA ASN A 131 12.30 -16.13 4.26
C ASN A 131 11.68 -14.71 4.15
N GLY A 132 10.88 -14.33 5.15
CA GLY A 132 10.21 -13.04 5.24
C GLY A 132 11.16 -11.86 5.37
N GLU A 133 12.24 -11.98 6.14
CA GLU A 133 13.24 -10.92 6.30
C GLU A 133 13.95 -10.59 4.97
N ASP A 134 14.36 -11.62 4.23
CA ASP A 134 14.95 -11.51 2.91
C ASP A 134 13.99 -10.81 1.95
N ALA A 135 12.70 -11.20 1.98
CA ALA A 135 11.67 -10.56 1.17
C ALA A 135 11.56 -9.06 1.48
N VAL A 136 11.48 -8.69 2.75
CA VAL A 136 11.39 -7.27 3.18
C VAL A 136 12.63 -6.48 2.78
N ASN A 137 13.83 -7.01 3.03
CA ASN A 137 15.08 -6.33 2.68
C ASN A 137 15.16 -6.10 1.17
N LYS A 138 14.79 -7.10 0.37
CA LYS A 138 14.87 -6.99 -1.08
C LYS A 138 13.81 -6.07 -1.67
N VAL A 139 12.61 -6.02 -1.09
CA VAL A 139 11.60 -5.00 -1.43
C VAL A 139 12.14 -3.61 -1.18
N LEU A 140 12.80 -3.38 -0.04
CA LEU A 140 13.37 -2.08 0.29
C LEU A 140 14.48 -1.68 -0.69
N GLU A 141 15.40 -2.59 -1.02
CA GLU A 141 16.41 -2.36 -2.06
C GLU A 141 15.75 -2.01 -3.40
N CYS A 142 14.76 -2.77 -3.85
CA CYS A 142 14.07 -2.50 -5.12
C CYS A 142 13.44 -1.10 -5.14
N VAL A 143 12.72 -0.71 -4.08
CA VAL A 143 12.04 0.58 -4.01
C VAL A 143 13.04 1.75 -3.95
N MET A 144 14.16 1.58 -3.25
CA MET A 144 15.16 2.63 -3.07
C MET A 144 16.10 2.78 -4.28
N ASP A 145 16.52 1.66 -4.88
CA ASP A 145 17.57 1.64 -5.90
C ASP A 145 17.04 1.70 -7.33
N ILE A 146 15.76 1.35 -7.54
CA ILE A 146 15.15 1.28 -8.89
C ILE A 146 13.98 2.27 -9.00
N PRO A 147 14.24 3.52 -9.40
CA PRO A 147 13.21 4.53 -9.59
C PRO A 147 12.12 4.08 -10.57
N GLY A 148 10.85 4.28 -10.17
CA GLY A 148 9.69 3.98 -11.02
C GLY A 148 9.39 2.49 -11.18
N CYS A 149 10.02 1.61 -10.39
CA CYS A 149 9.64 0.20 -10.38
C CYS A 149 8.27 -0.03 -9.73
N VAL A 150 7.65 -1.16 -10.09
CA VAL A 150 6.45 -1.67 -9.43
C VAL A 150 6.81 -2.94 -8.70
N VAL A 151 6.55 -2.97 -7.40
CA VAL A 151 6.74 -4.15 -6.56
C VAL A 151 5.39 -4.80 -6.31
N ILE A 152 5.28 -6.09 -6.63
CA ILE A 152 4.13 -6.93 -6.30
C ILE A 152 4.58 -7.94 -5.25
N PHE A 153 3.85 -8.05 -4.16
CA PHE A 153 4.15 -8.95 -3.05
C PHE A 153 3.04 -9.99 -2.88
N ASP A 154 3.24 -11.20 -3.39
CA ASP A 154 2.27 -12.31 -3.36
C ASP A 154 2.80 -13.47 -2.48
N SER A 155 2.46 -13.57 -1.20
CA SER A 155 1.52 -12.74 -0.43
C SER A 155 2.02 -12.49 1.00
N LEU A 156 1.38 -11.54 1.69
CA LEU A 156 1.71 -11.17 3.06
C LEU A 156 1.64 -12.33 4.06
N THR A 157 0.77 -13.31 3.83
CA THR A 157 0.55 -14.43 4.77
C THR A 157 1.72 -15.40 4.79
N GLN A 158 2.50 -15.46 3.70
CA GLN A 158 3.67 -16.34 3.57
C GLN A 158 5.00 -15.63 3.85
N MET A 159 4.94 -14.43 4.45
CA MET A 159 6.10 -13.74 4.97
C MET A 159 6.55 -14.37 6.31
N LEU A 160 6.96 -15.64 6.25
CA LEU A 160 7.41 -16.42 7.40
C LEU A 160 8.81 -15.97 7.83
N PRO A 161 8.99 -15.51 9.07
CA PRO A 161 10.29 -15.18 9.60
C PRO A 161 11.22 -16.38 9.69
N GLU A 162 12.52 -16.17 9.55
CA GLU A 162 13.53 -17.23 9.65
C GLU A 162 13.39 -18.06 10.94
N VAL A 163 13.11 -17.41 12.07
CA VAL A 163 12.93 -18.08 13.36
C VAL A 163 11.75 -19.06 13.34
N GLU A 164 10.64 -18.71 12.67
CA GLU A 164 9.47 -19.59 12.57
C GLU A 164 9.66 -20.68 11.50
N ASP A 165 10.44 -20.41 10.45
CA ASP A 165 10.74 -21.38 9.39
C ASP A 165 11.69 -22.50 9.90
N VAL A 166 12.63 -22.16 10.78
CA VAL A 166 13.62 -23.11 11.34
C VAL A 166 13.18 -23.74 12.66
N GLY A 167 12.57 -22.96 13.56
CA GLY A 167 12.22 -23.39 14.92
C GLY A 167 10.93 -24.20 15.05
N GLY A 168 10.15 -24.30 13.97
CA GLY A 168 8.86 -25.01 13.98
C GLY A 168 7.82 -24.34 14.89
N ALA A 169 6.73 -25.07 15.17
CA ALA A 169 5.57 -24.51 15.89
C ALA A 169 5.86 -24.13 17.35
N GLU A 170 6.90 -24.69 17.97
CA GLU A 170 7.22 -24.49 19.39
C GLU A 170 7.97 -23.17 19.65
N ASP A 171 8.68 -22.65 18.64
CA ASP A 171 9.40 -21.37 18.70
C ASP A 171 8.57 -20.19 18.14
N GLN A 172 7.26 -20.38 17.94
CA GLN A 172 6.38 -19.33 17.42
C GLN A 172 6.28 -18.14 18.37
N GLN A 173 6.78 -16.99 17.92
CA GLN A 173 6.60 -15.72 18.62
C GLN A 173 5.40 -14.97 18.06
N MET A 174 4.36 -14.84 18.87
CA MET A 174 3.13 -14.16 18.46
C MET A 174 3.40 -12.76 17.88
N GLY A 175 2.81 -12.52 16.71
CA GLY A 175 2.83 -11.23 16.02
C GLY A 175 4.13 -10.89 15.28
N LEU A 176 5.01 -11.85 14.98
CA LEU A 176 6.28 -11.56 14.31
C LEU A 176 6.08 -11.06 12.87
N VAL A 177 5.17 -11.68 12.10
CA VAL A 177 4.74 -11.22 10.77
C VAL A 177 4.25 -9.77 10.81
N ALA A 178 3.44 -9.40 11.82
CA ALA A 178 2.92 -8.04 11.98
C ALA A 178 4.02 -7.01 12.31
N ARG A 179 5.00 -7.38 13.13
CA ARG A 179 6.16 -6.52 13.42
C ARG A 179 7.02 -6.31 12.17
N LEU A 180 7.25 -7.38 11.41
CA LEU A 180 8.05 -7.36 10.20
C LEU A 180 7.39 -6.50 9.11
N SER A 181 6.08 -6.64 8.89
CA SER A 181 5.34 -5.83 7.91
C SER A 181 5.28 -4.36 8.31
N ALA A 182 5.06 -4.05 9.59
CA ALA A 182 5.08 -2.68 10.09
C ALA A 182 6.46 -2.03 9.90
N LYS A 183 7.54 -2.78 10.12
CA LYS A 183 8.92 -2.32 9.89
C LYS A 183 9.17 -2.05 8.40
N MET A 184 8.68 -2.91 7.51
CA MET A 184 8.76 -2.73 6.06
C MET A 184 8.06 -1.44 5.64
N ILE A 185 6.78 -1.28 5.97
CA ILE A 185 5.97 -0.12 5.58
C ILE A 185 6.59 1.17 6.11
N ARG A 186 7.03 1.19 7.38
CA ARG A 186 7.67 2.38 7.98
C ARG A 186 8.93 2.80 7.22
N LYS A 187 9.73 1.84 6.75
CA LYS A 187 10.95 2.14 5.99
C LYS A 187 10.64 2.61 4.56
N ILE A 188 9.63 2.02 3.91
CA ILE A 188 9.19 2.43 2.57
C ILE A 188 8.64 3.87 2.59
N LEU A 189 7.85 4.21 3.62
CA LEU A 189 7.21 5.53 3.75
C LEU A 189 8.07 6.59 4.43
N SER A 190 9.25 6.22 4.95
CA SER A 190 10.13 7.20 5.58
C SER A 190 10.62 8.17 4.49
N PRO A 191 10.44 9.48 4.67
CA PRO A 191 11.06 10.44 3.78
C PRO A 191 12.58 10.23 3.84
N VAL A 192 13.18 9.99 2.67
CA VAL A 192 14.63 10.10 2.48
C VAL A 192 14.99 11.57 2.39
#